data_AF-A0A0F9PJ88-F1
#
_entry.id   AF-A0A0F9PJ88-F1
#
_cell.length_a   1.000
_cell.length_b   1.000
_cell.length_c   1.000
_cell.angle_alpha   90.00
_cell.angle_beta   90.00
_cell.angle_gamma   90.00
#
_symmetry.space_group_name_H-M   'P 1'
#
loop_
_entity.id
_entity.type
_entity.pdbx_description
1 polymer ?
#
loop_
_entity_poly.entity_id
_entity_poly.type
_entity_poly.pdbx_seq_one_letter_code
_entity_poly.pdbx_strand_id
1 'polypeptide(L)'
;MAATLRDNCNTQTLFFNFPHGLTEQEGQTITPTEVYVLETIKFYAKWKYGDPGTCYISLQETTSGLPNGSLLTDRLSFTVTADKVLKSITFGTQPTLQIGTKYVIVFEAPSGVASSGELHLYGQPSNGNDYSGGDRVWYNGSVWNTVTSQDLNFYCWGVDATPSKPITPAPSDSSTTVTLDQTTLSWVDGGNADTYDVYFGLSGNMTLQSSAQAGLSWSIDSLPLSYNTAYQWRIDATNVYGTTTGDTWGFTTIAFAPPVATVAGSASPNMLQIIKRLVAAAYSKFWYEDI
;
A
#
# COMPACT_ATOMS: atom_id res chain seq x y z
N MET A 1 -16.83 10.38 -13.46
CA MET A 1 -15.75 9.84 -12.62
C MET A 1 -16.29 8.57 -12.00
N ALA A 2 -15.76 7.41 -12.37
CA ALA A 2 -16.24 6.11 -11.94
C ALA A 2 -15.70 5.81 -10.53
N ALA A 3 -16.58 5.42 -9.62
CA ALA A 3 -16.22 5.07 -8.25
C ALA A 3 -15.29 3.84 -8.27
N THR A 4 -14.08 4.03 -7.77
CA THR A 4 -13.08 2.98 -7.57
C THR A 4 -13.47 2.17 -6.33
N LEU A 5 -13.27 0.86 -6.31
CA LEU A 5 -13.26 0.06 -5.07
C LEU A 5 -12.08 0.52 -4.21
N ARG A 6 -12.17 1.71 -3.61
CA ARG A 6 -11.24 2.18 -2.57
C ARG A 6 -11.94 2.04 -1.22
N ASP A 7 -11.90 0.81 -0.73
CA ASP A 7 -12.18 0.46 0.66
C ASP A 7 -10.88 0.77 1.44
N ASN A 8 -10.82 1.92 2.13
CA ASN A 8 -9.61 2.46 2.77
C ASN A 8 -9.27 1.71 4.06
N CYS A 9 -9.09 0.39 4.00
CA CYS A 9 -8.76 -0.44 5.16
C CYS A 9 -7.65 -1.42 4.83
N ASN A 10 -6.49 -0.90 4.44
CA ASN A 10 -5.44 -1.62 3.73
C ASN A 10 -5.95 -2.25 2.41
N THR A 11 -5.09 -2.39 1.41
CA THR A 11 -5.47 -2.76 0.04
C THR A 11 -5.98 -4.21 -0.13
N GLN A 12 -6.37 -4.89 0.96
CA GLN A 12 -6.66 -6.33 0.99
C GLN A 12 -7.83 -6.73 1.91
N THR A 13 -8.57 -5.76 2.47
CA THR A 13 -9.70 -6.04 3.37
C THR A 13 -11.03 -5.47 2.85
N LEU A 14 -12.12 -6.27 2.93
CA LEU A 14 -13.49 -5.81 2.61
C LEU A 14 -14.40 -5.82 3.85
N PHE A 15 -15.27 -4.82 3.99
CA PHE A 15 -16.21 -4.70 5.13
C PHE A 15 -17.70 -4.68 4.77
N PHE A 16 -18.57 -5.26 5.60
CA PHE A 16 -20.02 -5.32 5.32
C PHE A 16 -20.91 -4.96 6.53
N ASN A 17 -22.08 -4.37 6.27
CA ASN A 17 -23.17 -4.09 7.22
C ASN A 17 -24.56 -4.33 6.59
N PHE A 18 -25.34 -5.24 7.19
CA PHE A 18 -26.68 -5.53 6.71
C PHE A 18 -27.72 -4.98 7.68
N PRO A 19 -28.88 -4.47 7.22
CA PRO A 19 -29.97 -4.12 8.12
C PRO A 19 -31.00 -5.25 8.32
N HIS A 20 -30.70 -6.50 7.93
CA HIS A 20 -31.68 -7.59 7.86
C HIS A 20 -31.26 -8.87 8.59
N GLY A 21 -32.27 -9.62 9.03
CA GLY A 21 -32.12 -10.95 9.59
C GLY A 21 -32.10 -11.98 8.49
N LEU A 22 -31.13 -12.89 8.57
CA LEU A 22 -30.95 -13.99 7.63
C LEU A 22 -31.41 -15.30 8.23
N THR A 23 -32.30 -15.98 7.51
CA THR A 23 -32.73 -17.35 7.79
C THR A 23 -31.92 -18.38 6.97
N GLU A 24 -31.38 -17.98 5.81
CA GLU A 24 -30.59 -18.85 4.92
C GLU A 24 -29.40 -18.11 4.28
N GLN A 25 -29.56 -17.50 3.10
CA GLN A 25 -28.44 -16.91 2.33
C GLN A 25 -28.73 -15.51 1.80
N GLU A 26 -27.76 -14.60 2.01
CA GLU A 26 -27.70 -13.27 1.39
C GLU A 26 -26.28 -13.02 0.91
N GLY A 27 -26.13 -12.07 -0.01
CA GLY A 27 -24.83 -11.64 -0.46
C GLY A 27 -24.83 -10.24 -1.02
N GLN A 28 -23.62 -9.77 -1.30
CA GLN A 28 -23.36 -8.45 -1.86
C GLN A 28 -22.49 -8.60 -3.10
N THR A 29 -22.92 -8.03 -4.22
CA THR A 29 -22.10 -8.02 -5.43
C THR A 29 -21.01 -6.97 -5.35
N ILE A 30 -19.84 -7.28 -5.90
CA ILE A 30 -18.68 -6.39 -6.02
C ILE A 30 -18.15 -6.43 -7.46
N THR A 31 -17.68 -5.29 -7.99
CA THR A 31 -17.05 -5.22 -9.32
C THR A 31 -15.75 -4.42 -9.21
N PRO A 32 -14.58 -5.09 -9.14
CA PRO A 32 -13.27 -4.43 -9.04
C PRO A 32 -13.04 -3.45 -10.18
N THR A 33 -12.54 -2.27 -9.85
CA THR A 33 -12.07 -1.28 -10.83
C THR A 33 -10.60 -1.42 -11.17
N GLU A 34 -9.91 -2.34 -10.51
CA GLU A 34 -8.53 -2.77 -10.72
C GLU A 34 -8.39 -4.24 -10.31
N VAL A 35 -7.24 -4.86 -10.61
CA VAL A 35 -6.96 -6.22 -10.15
C VAL A 35 -6.71 -6.17 -8.64
N TYR A 36 -7.36 -7.07 -7.89
CA TYR A 36 -7.37 -7.02 -6.43
C TYR A 36 -7.14 -8.41 -5.82
N VAL A 37 -6.17 -8.55 -4.92
CA VAL A 37 -5.93 -9.78 -4.16
C VAL A 37 -6.61 -9.65 -2.80
N LEU A 38 -7.61 -10.48 -2.54
CA LEU A 38 -8.41 -10.39 -1.33
C LEU A 38 -7.82 -11.29 -0.23
N GLU A 39 -7.37 -10.68 0.87
CA GLU A 39 -6.81 -11.43 2.00
C GLU A 39 -7.87 -11.71 3.07
N THR A 40 -8.63 -10.69 3.46
CA THR A 40 -9.54 -10.79 4.62
C THR A 40 -10.88 -10.10 4.34
N ILE A 41 -11.96 -10.68 4.84
CA ILE A 41 -13.27 -10.04 4.94
C ILE A 41 -13.59 -9.79 6.41
N LYS A 42 -14.04 -8.58 6.74
CA LYS A 42 -14.47 -8.20 8.08
C LYS A 42 -15.93 -7.77 8.09
N PHE A 43 -16.64 -8.07 9.17
CA PHE A 43 -18.07 -7.69 9.30
C PHE A 43 -18.51 -7.75 10.75
N TYR A 44 -19.51 -6.97 11.11
CA TYR A 44 -20.15 -7.10 12.41
C TYR A 44 -21.33 -8.06 12.31
N ALA A 45 -21.35 -9.04 13.21
CA ALA A 45 -22.43 -10.00 13.31
C ALA A 45 -23.04 -9.95 14.71
N LYS A 46 -24.34 -10.16 14.79
CA LYS A 46 -25.08 -10.38 16.02
C LYS A 46 -26.13 -11.47 15.81
N TRP A 47 -26.68 -11.95 16.90
CA TRP A 47 -27.82 -12.86 16.87
C TRP A 47 -29.03 -12.16 17.52
N LYS A 48 -30.18 -12.20 16.84
CA LYS A 48 -31.40 -11.51 17.33
C LYS A 48 -32.34 -12.44 18.10
N TYR A 49 -32.47 -13.68 17.65
CA TYR A 49 -33.41 -14.67 18.21
C TYR A 49 -32.70 -16.00 18.45
N GLY A 50 -31.81 -16.07 19.44
CA GLY A 50 -31.02 -17.28 19.74
C GLY A 50 -29.76 -17.44 18.86
N ASP A 51 -28.86 -18.33 19.25
CA ASP A 51 -27.60 -18.59 18.57
C ASP A 51 -27.84 -19.17 17.16
N PRO A 52 -27.36 -18.52 16.07
CA PRO A 52 -27.52 -19.03 14.71
C PRO A 52 -26.68 -20.28 14.44
N GLY A 53 -25.76 -20.66 15.34
CA GLY A 53 -24.86 -21.78 15.17
C GLY A 53 -23.68 -21.46 14.26
N THR A 54 -23.23 -22.46 13.50
CA THR A 54 -22.08 -22.30 12.59
C THR A 54 -22.52 -21.70 11.27
N CYS A 55 -22.20 -20.42 11.07
CA CYS A 55 -22.45 -19.70 9.83
C CYS A 55 -21.27 -19.88 8.86
N TYR A 56 -21.48 -19.51 7.60
CA TYR A 56 -20.48 -19.62 6.55
C TYR A 56 -20.42 -18.34 5.72
N ILE A 57 -19.23 -18.11 5.16
CA ILE A 57 -18.98 -17.07 4.18
C ILE A 57 -18.24 -17.69 2.99
N SER A 58 -18.57 -17.20 1.80
CA SER A 58 -17.92 -17.62 0.56
C SER A 58 -17.79 -16.46 -0.42
N LEU A 59 -16.80 -16.56 -1.31
CA LEU A 59 -16.65 -15.69 -2.46
C LEU A 59 -16.94 -16.47 -3.73
N GLN A 60 -17.91 -16.00 -4.50
CA GLN A 60 -18.45 -16.71 -5.64
C GLN A 60 -18.35 -15.90 -6.93
N GLU A 61 -18.22 -16.62 -8.05
CA GLU A 61 -18.40 -16.04 -9.38
C GLU A 61 -19.88 -15.71 -9.59
N THR A 62 -20.15 -14.89 -10.61
CA THR A 62 -21.52 -14.54 -10.99
C THR A 62 -21.88 -15.00 -12.39
N THR A 63 -23.17 -15.27 -12.59
CA THR A 63 -23.77 -15.43 -13.92
C THR A 63 -24.94 -14.48 -14.01
N SER A 64 -24.91 -13.58 -15.00
CA SER A 64 -25.89 -12.48 -15.11
C SER A 64 -26.01 -11.61 -13.85
N GLY A 65 -24.91 -11.47 -13.09
CA GLY A 65 -24.86 -10.67 -11.87
C GLY A 65 -25.41 -11.32 -10.61
N LEU A 66 -25.76 -12.61 -10.67
CA LEU A 66 -26.19 -13.41 -9.51
C LEU A 66 -25.16 -14.49 -9.16
N PRO A 67 -25.07 -14.92 -7.89
CA PRO A 67 -24.21 -16.04 -7.50
C PRO A 67 -24.51 -17.30 -8.32
N ASN A 68 -23.47 -17.94 -8.85
CA ASN A 68 -23.59 -19.18 -9.62
C ASN A 68 -23.12 -20.44 -8.87
N GLY A 69 -22.68 -20.29 -7.61
CA GLY A 69 -22.18 -21.39 -6.78
C GLY A 69 -20.72 -21.78 -7.03
N SER A 70 -20.07 -21.25 -8.06
CA SER A 70 -18.64 -21.45 -8.31
C SER A 70 -17.82 -20.64 -7.31
N LEU A 71 -17.05 -21.32 -6.47
CA LEU A 71 -16.25 -20.72 -5.42
C LEU A 71 -14.88 -20.28 -5.93
N LEU A 72 -14.46 -19.04 -5.63
CA LEU A 72 -13.10 -18.57 -5.91
C LEU A 72 -12.07 -19.06 -4.89
N THR A 73 -12.54 -19.47 -3.71
CA THR A 73 -11.72 -19.88 -2.56
C THR A 73 -12.58 -20.74 -1.62
N ASP A 74 -11.98 -21.30 -0.57
CA ASP A 74 -12.67 -22.17 0.38
C ASP A 74 -13.87 -21.47 1.02
N ARG A 75 -14.94 -22.23 1.26
CA ARG A 75 -16.07 -21.81 2.09
C ARG A 75 -15.63 -21.82 3.55
N LEU A 76 -15.66 -20.66 4.21
CA LEU A 76 -15.10 -20.48 5.56
C LEU A 76 -16.22 -20.39 6.59
N SER A 77 -16.07 -21.10 7.70
CA SER A 77 -17.04 -21.12 8.80
C SER A 77 -16.73 -20.06 9.86
N PHE A 78 -17.75 -19.52 10.51
CA PHE A 78 -17.63 -18.65 11.68
C PHE A 78 -18.83 -18.83 12.63
N THR A 79 -18.67 -18.47 13.90
CA THR A 79 -19.72 -18.55 14.94
C THR A 79 -19.97 -17.17 15.55
N VAL A 80 -21.18 -16.84 15.98
CA VAL A 80 -21.47 -15.52 16.57
C VAL A 80 -21.68 -15.64 18.08
N THR A 81 -20.64 -15.35 18.86
CA THR A 81 -20.63 -15.63 20.30
C THR A 81 -21.12 -14.48 21.18
N ALA A 82 -21.41 -13.31 20.62
CA ALA A 82 -21.88 -12.12 21.35
C ALA A 82 -22.70 -11.18 20.43
N ASP A 83 -23.46 -10.27 21.02
CA ASP A 83 -24.14 -9.19 20.29
C ASP A 83 -23.10 -8.23 19.68
N LYS A 84 -23.29 -7.87 18.41
CA LYS A 84 -22.44 -6.95 17.62
C LYS A 84 -20.94 -7.26 17.70
N VAL A 85 -20.56 -8.52 17.50
CA VAL A 85 -19.16 -8.95 17.48
C VAL A 85 -18.53 -8.72 16.10
N LEU A 86 -17.32 -8.15 16.08
CA LEU A 86 -16.51 -8.05 14.85
C LEU A 86 -15.97 -9.43 14.47
N LYS A 87 -16.17 -9.82 13.21
CA LYS A 87 -15.57 -10.99 12.58
C LYS A 87 -14.50 -10.57 11.59
N SER A 88 -13.46 -11.38 11.52
CA SER A 88 -12.37 -11.29 10.55
C SER A 88 -12.16 -12.66 9.97
N ILE A 89 -12.34 -12.79 8.66
CA ILE A 89 -12.27 -14.04 7.92
C ILE A 89 -11.14 -13.91 6.92
N THR A 90 -10.03 -14.57 7.20
CA THR A 90 -8.85 -14.58 6.34
C THR A 90 -8.87 -15.81 5.45
N PHE A 91 -8.66 -15.61 4.15
CA PHE A 91 -8.59 -16.69 3.18
C PHE A 91 -7.22 -17.36 3.24
N GLY A 92 -7.20 -18.69 3.37
CA GLY A 92 -5.95 -19.46 3.37
C GLY A 92 -5.24 -19.36 2.01
N THR A 93 -5.99 -19.45 0.92
CA THR A 93 -5.54 -19.11 -0.44
C THR A 93 -6.26 -17.84 -0.87
N GLN A 94 -5.51 -16.76 -1.09
CA GLN A 94 -6.05 -15.44 -1.41
C GLN A 94 -6.59 -15.40 -2.85
N PRO A 95 -7.91 -15.19 -3.06
CA PRO A 95 -8.46 -15.08 -4.41
C PRO A 95 -8.06 -13.76 -5.07
N THR A 96 -7.73 -13.83 -6.37
CA THR A 96 -7.48 -12.65 -7.20
C THR A 96 -8.74 -12.28 -7.98
N LEU A 97 -9.27 -11.10 -7.72
CA LEU A 97 -10.42 -10.52 -8.40
C LEU A 97 -9.95 -9.71 -9.60
N GLN A 98 -10.53 -9.99 -10.76
CA GLN A 98 -10.17 -9.34 -12.00
C GLN A 98 -10.96 -8.04 -12.18
N ILE A 99 -10.29 -7.03 -12.74
CA ILE A 99 -10.92 -5.75 -13.12
C ILE A 99 -12.16 -5.97 -13.99
N GLY A 100 -13.23 -5.23 -13.71
CA GLY A 100 -14.49 -5.25 -14.44
C GLY A 100 -15.31 -6.54 -14.29
N THR A 101 -14.82 -7.52 -13.54
CA THR A 101 -15.50 -8.80 -13.35
C THR A 101 -16.37 -8.73 -12.10
N LYS A 102 -17.66 -9.09 -12.22
CA LYS A 102 -18.59 -9.06 -11.09
C LYS A 102 -18.47 -10.35 -10.28
N TYR A 103 -18.24 -10.20 -8.97
CA TYR A 103 -18.21 -11.27 -7.98
C TYR A 103 -19.28 -11.03 -6.92
N VAL A 104 -19.49 -12.02 -6.06
CA VAL A 104 -20.44 -11.89 -4.95
C VAL A 104 -19.91 -12.58 -3.69
N ILE A 105 -20.05 -11.87 -2.57
CA ILE A 105 -19.74 -12.40 -1.25
C ILE A 105 -21.04 -12.87 -0.64
N VAL A 106 -21.11 -14.16 -0.32
CA VAL A 106 -22.32 -14.82 0.18
C VAL A 106 -22.11 -15.23 1.63
N PHE A 107 -23.04 -14.80 2.47
CA PHE A 107 -23.21 -15.22 3.84
C PHE A 107 -24.32 -16.25 3.91
N GLU A 108 -24.07 -17.30 4.68
CA GLU A 108 -25.00 -18.39 4.88
C GLU A 108 -25.14 -18.64 6.38
N ALA A 109 -26.36 -18.50 6.89
CA ALA A 109 -26.72 -19.00 8.21
C ALA A 109 -27.26 -20.43 8.06
N PRO A 110 -27.05 -21.30 9.06
CA PRO A 110 -27.85 -22.51 9.18
C PRO A 110 -29.34 -22.14 9.12
N SER A 111 -30.16 -22.99 8.48
CA SER A 111 -31.59 -22.75 8.33
C SER A 111 -32.22 -22.43 9.68
N GLY A 112 -32.38 -21.14 9.94
CA GLY A 112 -32.87 -20.62 11.19
C GLY A 112 -34.30 -20.19 10.97
N VAL A 113 -35.27 -20.79 11.65
CA VAL A 113 -36.60 -20.17 11.69
C VAL A 113 -36.47 -18.88 12.50
N ALA A 114 -37.24 -17.85 12.15
CA ALA A 114 -37.17 -16.53 12.78
C ALA A 114 -37.31 -16.51 14.32
N SER A 115 -37.69 -17.65 14.89
CA SER A 115 -37.87 -17.91 16.32
C SER A 115 -36.80 -18.80 16.97
N SER A 116 -35.83 -19.37 16.24
CA SER A 116 -34.86 -20.36 16.79
C SER A 116 -33.38 -20.02 16.60
N GLY A 117 -33.05 -19.06 15.75
CA GLY A 117 -31.69 -18.61 15.48
C GLY A 117 -31.68 -17.78 14.21
N GLU A 118 -31.26 -16.53 14.27
CA GLU A 118 -31.10 -15.69 13.07
C GLU A 118 -29.74 -14.99 13.13
N LEU A 119 -28.98 -15.09 12.03
CA LEU A 119 -27.80 -14.27 11.84
C LEU A 119 -28.26 -12.88 11.41
N HIS A 120 -27.90 -11.87 12.20
CA HIS A 120 -28.07 -10.48 11.81
C HIS A 120 -26.68 -9.93 11.59
N LEU A 121 -26.35 -9.64 10.35
CA LEU A 121 -25.21 -8.78 10.09
C LEU A 121 -25.69 -7.36 10.45
N TYR A 122 -24.85 -6.52 11.05
CA TYR A 122 -25.30 -5.25 11.65
C TYR A 122 -24.30 -4.13 11.38
N GLY A 123 -24.78 -2.90 11.44
CA GLY A 123 -23.93 -1.72 11.52
C GLY A 123 -24.74 -0.50 11.93
N GLN A 124 -24.02 0.60 12.19
CA GLN A 124 -24.61 1.77 12.81
C GLN A 124 -25.53 2.50 11.81
N PRO A 125 -26.79 2.76 12.16
CA PRO A 125 -27.68 3.55 11.31
C PRO A 125 -27.29 5.03 11.50
N SER A 126 -26.31 5.50 10.73
CA SER A 126 -26.14 6.93 10.53
C SER A 126 -25.49 7.19 9.19
N ASN A 127 -26.36 7.31 8.18
CA ASN A 127 -26.23 8.10 6.96
C ASN A 127 -24.80 8.21 6.39
N GLY A 128 -24.31 7.15 5.75
CA GLY A 128 -23.02 7.14 5.08
C GLY A 128 -23.05 6.29 3.82
N ASN A 129 -23.10 6.97 2.68
CA ASN A 129 -22.97 6.58 1.28
C ASN A 129 -22.90 5.08 0.92
N ASP A 130 -23.90 4.65 0.14
CA ASP A 130 -23.99 3.37 -0.58
C ASP A 130 -22.73 3.06 -1.43
N TYR A 131 -22.39 1.77 -1.59
CA TYR A 131 -21.33 1.35 -2.51
C TYR A 131 -21.83 1.46 -3.96
N SER A 132 -21.48 2.57 -4.61
CA SER A 132 -21.91 2.82 -5.99
C SER A 132 -21.54 1.66 -6.94
N GLY A 133 -22.55 0.89 -7.37
CA GLY A 133 -22.40 -0.21 -8.32
C GLY A 133 -22.53 -1.63 -7.72
N GLY A 134 -22.77 -1.76 -6.42
CA GLY A 134 -23.17 -3.02 -5.81
C GLY A 134 -24.69 -3.21 -5.77
N ASP A 135 -25.10 -4.47 -5.73
CA ASP A 135 -26.46 -4.89 -5.48
C ASP A 135 -26.47 -5.90 -4.33
N ARG A 136 -27.43 -5.77 -3.43
CA ARG A 136 -27.78 -6.85 -2.50
C ARG A 136 -28.43 -8.00 -3.28
N VAL A 137 -28.01 -9.23 -3.00
CA VAL A 137 -28.66 -10.45 -3.47
C VAL A 137 -29.14 -11.31 -2.31
N TRP A 138 -30.25 -12.03 -2.49
CA TRP A 138 -30.80 -12.93 -1.46
C TRP A 138 -31.44 -14.16 -2.08
N TYR A 139 -31.32 -15.30 -1.39
CA TYR A 139 -31.88 -16.57 -1.83
C TYR A 139 -33.23 -16.82 -1.14
N ASN A 140 -34.25 -17.19 -1.91
CA ASN A 140 -35.60 -17.42 -1.40
C ASN A 140 -35.96 -18.91 -1.21
N GLY A 141 -34.96 -19.79 -1.21
CA GLY A 141 -35.14 -21.25 -1.19
C GLY A 141 -35.16 -21.90 -2.58
N SER A 142 -35.31 -21.12 -3.67
CA SER A 142 -35.30 -21.63 -5.05
C SER A 142 -34.45 -20.83 -6.02
N VAL A 143 -34.44 -19.51 -5.91
CA VAL A 143 -33.73 -18.61 -6.83
C VAL A 143 -33.09 -17.46 -6.09
N TRP A 144 -32.02 -16.92 -6.69
CA TRP A 144 -31.43 -15.66 -6.28
C TRP A 144 -32.24 -14.49 -6.80
N ASN A 145 -32.45 -13.50 -5.94
CA ASN A 145 -33.15 -12.25 -6.24
C ASN A 145 -32.19 -11.09 -5.99
N THR A 146 -32.36 -10.00 -6.75
CA THR A 146 -31.55 -8.78 -6.63
C THR A 146 -32.38 -7.64 -6.08
N VAL A 147 -31.77 -6.82 -5.22
CA VAL A 147 -32.31 -5.52 -4.84
C VAL A 147 -31.31 -4.46 -5.28
N THR A 148 -31.60 -3.84 -6.43
CA THR A 148 -30.86 -2.68 -6.93
C THR A 148 -31.14 -1.48 -6.03
N SER A 149 -30.14 -0.63 -5.76
CA SER A 149 -30.24 0.53 -4.84
C SER A 149 -30.36 0.19 -3.35
N GLN A 150 -29.99 -1.02 -2.94
CA GLN A 150 -29.65 -1.32 -1.57
C GLN A 150 -28.27 -1.97 -1.56
N ASP A 151 -27.34 -1.28 -0.91
CA ASP A 151 -26.07 -1.89 -0.55
C ASP A 151 -26.11 -2.32 0.91
N LEU A 152 -25.37 -3.37 1.17
CA LEU A 152 -25.11 -3.88 2.51
C LEU A 152 -24.01 -3.04 3.17
N ASN A 153 -24.17 -1.71 3.07
CA ASN A 153 -23.38 -0.65 3.67
C ASN A 153 -21.93 -1.09 3.94
N PHE A 154 -21.06 -1.02 2.93
CA PHE A 154 -19.65 -1.23 3.17
C PHE A 154 -19.11 -0.08 4.02
N TYR A 155 -19.05 -0.27 5.33
CA TYR A 155 -18.31 0.63 6.21
C TYR A 155 -16.89 0.14 6.32
N CYS A 156 -15.96 0.80 5.63
CA CYS A 156 -14.54 0.61 5.80
C CYS A 156 -14.15 0.86 7.27
N TRP A 157 -14.07 -0.20 8.10
CA TRP A 157 -13.73 -0.15 9.54
C TRP A 157 -12.54 -1.06 9.84
N GLY A 158 -11.49 -0.91 9.05
CA GLY A 158 -10.13 -1.21 9.44
C GLY A 158 -9.63 -0.07 10.29
N VAL A 159 -8.60 -0.32 11.09
CA VAL A 159 -7.81 0.81 11.58
C VAL A 159 -7.26 1.48 10.33
N ASP A 160 -7.76 2.65 9.97
CA ASP A 160 -6.97 3.87 9.94
C ASP A 160 -5.50 3.55 10.26
N ALA A 161 -4.77 3.09 9.25
CA ALA A 161 -3.41 2.59 9.41
C ALA A 161 -2.45 3.65 8.91
N THR A 162 -1.36 3.82 9.66
CA THR A 162 -0.24 4.61 9.17
C THR A 162 0.28 4.01 7.85
N PRO A 163 0.93 4.80 7.00
CA PRO A 163 1.40 4.33 5.70
C PRO A 163 2.36 3.14 5.82
N SER A 164 2.55 2.37 4.75
CA SER A 164 3.68 1.44 4.70
C SER A 164 4.99 2.21 4.49
N LYS A 165 6.10 1.62 4.93
CA LYS A 165 7.42 2.23 4.73
C LYS A 165 7.72 2.42 3.23
N PRO A 166 8.33 3.55 2.83
CA PRO A 166 8.90 3.70 1.49
C PRO A 166 9.85 2.56 1.11
N ILE A 167 9.87 2.18 -0.17
CA ILE A 167 10.69 1.06 -0.68
C ILE A 167 11.47 1.47 -1.93
N THR A 168 12.41 0.61 -2.36
CA THR A 168 13.14 0.75 -3.64
C THR A 168 13.84 2.11 -3.79
N PRO A 169 14.84 2.42 -2.94
CA PRO A 169 15.58 3.68 -3.02
C PRO A 169 16.42 3.80 -4.29
N ALA A 170 16.54 5.03 -4.79
CA ALA A 170 17.53 5.45 -5.78
C ALA A 170 18.22 6.74 -5.30
N PRO A 171 19.57 6.77 -5.17
CA PRO A 171 20.51 5.67 -5.37
C PRO A 171 20.19 4.43 -4.54
N SER A 172 20.52 3.24 -5.07
CA SER A 172 20.30 1.98 -4.37
C SER A 172 21.04 1.98 -3.04
N ASP A 173 20.42 1.39 -2.02
CA ASP A 173 21.03 1.29 -0.70
C ASP A 173 22.40 0.60 -0.76
N SER A 174 23.33 1.11 0.04
CA SER A 174 24.73 0.67 0.13
C SER A 174 25.57 0.81 -1.16
N SER A 175 25.15 1.62 -2.14
CA SER A 175 25.97 1.93 -3.32
C SER A 175 27.26 2.68 -2.94
N THR A 176 28.40 2.33 -3.54
CA THR A 176 29.73 2.88 -3.16
C THR A 176 30.38 3.76 -4.22
N THR A 177 29.75 3.92 -5.38
CA THR A 177 30.32 4.62 -6.54
C THR A 177 29.36 5.66 -7.11
N VAL A 178 28.58 6.33 -6.26
CA VAL A 178 27.67 7.39 -6.70
C VAL A 178 28.47 8.60 -7.16
N THR A 179 28.18 9.07 -8.36
CA THR A 179 28.86 10.22 -8.96
C THR A 179 28.37 11.53 -8.34
N LEU A 180 29.19 12.59 -8.42
CA LEU A 180 28.86 13.88 -7.81
C LEU A 180 27.79 14.67 -8.58
N ASP A 181 27.41 14.24 -9.77
CA ASP A 181 26.28 14.75 -10.56
C ASP A 181 24.95 14.09 -10.19
N GLN A 182 24.91 13.30 -9.11
CA GLN A 182 23.65 12.83 -8.55
C GLN A 182 22.82 14.02 -8.03
N THR A 183 21.75 14.34 -8.76
CA THR A 183 20.89 15.50 -8.44
C THR A 183 19.66 15.14 -7.62
N THR A 184 19.25 13.87 -7.57
CA THR A 184 17.95 13.48 -7.00
C THR A 184 18.01 12.22 -6.16
N LEU A 185 17.22 12.19 -5.10
CA LEU A 185 16.83 10.98 -4.37
C LEU A 185 15.41 10.61 -4.79
N SER A 186 15.11 9.34 -5.00
CA SER A 186 13.73 8.89 -5.27
C SER A 186 13.45 7.53 -4.64
N TRP A 187 12.18 7.30 -4.32
CA TRP A 187 11.69 6.07 -3.71
C TRP A 187 10.36 5.68 -4.35
N VAL A 188 9.91 4.47 -4.05
CA VAL A 188 8.57 3.98 -4.37
C VAL A 188 7.71 4.08 -3.11
N ASP A 189 6.45 4.49 -3.28
CA ASP A 189 5.47 4.47 -2.20
C ASP A 189 5.25 3.03 -1.72
N GLY A 190 5.39 2.80 -0.41
CA GLY A 190 5.05 1.52 0.20
C GLY A 190 3.54 1.28 0.26
N GLY A 191 2.74 2.36 0.20
CA GLY A 191 1.28 2.35 0.16
C GLY A 191 0.64 3.20 1.26
N ASN A 192 -0.50 3.80 0.93
CA ASN A 192 -1.37 4.61 1.80
C ASN A 192 -0.73 5.90 2.35
N ALA A 193 0.27 6.48 1.69
CA ALA A 193 0.86 7.76 2.07
C ALA A 193 0.21 8.94 1.32
N ASP A 194 0.01 10.06 2.02
CA ASP A 194 -0.40 11.33 1.42
C ASP A 194 0.81 12.26 1.19
N THR A 195 1.77 12.23 2.12
CA THR A 195 2.96 13.07 2.10
C THR A 195 4.19 12.36 2.66
N TYR A 196 5.36 12.95 2.41
CA TYR A 196 6.65 12.44 2.84
C TYR A 196 7.53 13.54 3.48
N ASP A 197 8.19 13.18 4.57
CA ASP A 197 9.31 13.95 5.14
C ASP A 197 10.63 13.32 4.66
N VAL A 198 11.53 14.14 4.14
CA VAL A 198 12.82 13.72 3.56
C VAL A 198 13.94 14.11 4.50
N TYR A 199 14.68 13.13 5.02
CA TYR A 199 15.89 13.32 5.81
C TYR A 199 17.10 12.96 4.97
N PHE A 200 18.12 13.82 4.95
CA PHE A 200 19.38 13.57 4.25
C PHE A 200 20.54 14.28 4.95
N GLY A 201 21.71 13.66 4.94
CA GLY A 201 22.93 14.23 5.49
C GLY A 201 24.11 13.26 5.47
N LEU A 202 25.16 13.61 6.22
CA LEU A 202 26.31 12.74 6.41
C LEU A 202 25.92 11.51 7.23
N SER A 203 26.65 10.41 7.07
CA SER A 203 26.45 9.20 7.88
C SER A 203 26.44 9.52 9.38
N GLY A 204 25.34 9.20 10.06
CA GLY A 204 25.13 9.48 11.49
C GLY A 204 24.67 10.92 11.82
N ASN A 205 24.49 11.79 10.83
CA ASN A 205 24.07 13.19 11.02
C ASN A 205 23.10 13.64 9.91
N MET A 206 21.94 12.99 9.84
CA MET A 206 20.85 13.38 8.93
C MET A 206 20.00 14.50 9.53
N THR A 207 19.59 15.46 8.70
CA THR A 207 18.61 16.50 9.07
C THR A 207 17.42 16.48 8.12
N LEU A 208 16.28 16.98 8.58
CA LEU A 208 15.09 17.16 7.74
C LEU A 208 15.40 18.20 6.64
N GLN A 209 15.19 17.81 5.39
CA GLN A 209 15.43 18.64 4.20
C GLN A 209 14.15 19.09 3.51
N SER A 210 13.10 18.26 3.56
CA SER A 210 11.78 18.58 3.01
C SER A 210 10.72 18.01 3.92
N SER A 211 9.65 18.78 4.15
CA SER A 211 8.55 18.38 5.03
C SER A 211 7.24 18.29 4.25
N ALA A 212 6.47 17.24 4.49
CA ALA A 212 5.13 17.01 3.97
C ALA A 212 4.99 17.20 2.45
N GLN A 213 5.97 16.73 1.67
CA GLN A 213 5.88 16.80 0.21
C GLN A 213 5.09 15.63 -0.38
N ALA A 214 4.34 15.85 -1.45
CA ALA A 214 3.58 14.80 -2.13
C ALA A 214 4.43 13.99 -3.15
N GLY A 215 5.55 14.56 -3.61
CA GLY A 215 6.39 13.94 -4.62
C GLY A 215 7.24 12.78 -4.09
N LEU A 216 7.48 11.79 -4.95
CA LEU A 216 8.30 10.58 -4.68
C LEU A 216 9.80 10.79 -5.00
N SER A 217 10.22 12.03 -5.15
CA SER A 217 11.60 12.41 -5.40
C SER A 217 11.92 13.74 -4.72
N TRP A 218 13.19 13.93 -4.37
CA TRP A 218 13.69 15.17 -3.79
C TRP A 218 15.05 15.53 -4.42
N SER A 219 15.26 16.82 -4.69
CA SER A 219 16.50 17.29 -5.31
C SER A 219 17.57 17.62 -4.27
N ILE A 220 18.79 17.17 -4.52
CA ILE A 220 19.99 17.37 -3.71
C ILE A 220 20.68 18.70 -4.07
N ASP A 221 20.18 19.47 -5.04
CA ASP A 221 20.88 20.62 -5.65
C ASP A 221 21.36 21.70 -4.65
N SER A 222 20.76 21.79 -3.46
CA SER A 222 21.18 22.71 -2.40
C SER A 222 22.44 22.26 -1.64
N LEU A 223 22.91 21.03 -1.82
CA LEU A 223 23.97 20.39 -1.03
C LEU A 223 25.00 19.71 -1.96
N PRO A 224 26.12 20.38 -2.29
CA PRO A 224 27.14 19.78 -3.14
C PRO A 224 27.74 18.54 -2.48
N LEU A 225 27.73 17.42 -3.21
CA LEU A 225 28.33 16.17 -2.78
C LEU A 225 29.86 16.26 -2.77
N SER A 226 30.49 15.70 -1.74
CA SER A 226 31.95 15.62 -1.60
C SER A 226 32.47 14.25 -2.05
N TYR A 227 33.70 14.17 -2.53
CA TYR A 227 34.34 12.91 -2.91
C TYR A 227 34.53 11.98 -1.70
N ASN A 228 34.48 10.66 -1.94
CA ASN A 228 34.73 9.61 -0.95
C ASN A 228 33.97 9.82 0.37
N THR A 229 32.72 10.28 0.28
CA THR A 229 31.92 10.69 1.43
C THR A 229 30.69 9.81 1.53
N ALA A 230 30.43 9.28 2.73
CA ALA A 230 29.25 8.47 3.03
C ALA A 230 28.08 9.38 3.46
N TYR A 231 26.99 9.28 2.71
CA TYR A 231 25.73 9.96 2.97
C TYR A 231 24.66 8.96 3.39
N GLN A 232 23.73 9.42 4.21
CA GLN A 232 22.56 8.66 4.64
C GLN A 232 21.28 9.47 4.40
N TRP A 233 20.19 8.76 4.16
CA TRP A 233 18.87 9.34 4.00
C TRP A 233 17.77 8.40 4.45
N ARG A 234 16.62 9.00 4.76
CA ARG A 234 15.41 8.30 5.21
C ARG A 234 14.20 9.07 4.74
N ILE A 235 13.14 8.34 4.42
CA ILE A 235 11.85 8.91 4.06
C ILE A 235 10.82 8.45 5.08
N ASP A 236 10.14 9.39 5.72
CA ASP A 236 9.01 9.09 6.61
C ASP A 236 7.71 9.39 5.86
N ALA A 237 6.80 8.42 5.83
CA ALA A 237 5.54 8.51 5.09
C ALA A 237 4.40 8.86 6.04
N THR A 238 3.57 9.83 5.67
CA THR A 238 2.48 10.35 6.51
C THR A 238 1.14 10.32 5.78
N ASN A 239 0.08 10.01 6.52
CA ASN A 239 -1.31 10.24 6.15
C ASN A 239 -2.08 10.80 7.35
N VAL A 240 -3.39 10.99 7.21
CA VAL A 240 -4.27 11.46 8.31
C VAL A 240 -4.23 10.58 9.58
N TYR A 241 -3.77 9.33 9.46
CA TYR A 241 -3.73 8.35 10.55
C TYR A 241 -2.38 8.28 11.27
N GLY A 242 -1.35 8.94 10.74
CA GLY A 242 -0.07 9.13 11.39
C GLY A 242 1.11 8.95 10.45
N THR A 243 2.29 8.78 11.05
CA THR A 243 3.57 8.70 10.32
C THR A 243 4.22 7.36 10.54
N THR A 244 4.69 6.75 9.46
CA THR A 244 5.54 5.56 9.48
C THR A 244 6.97 5.95 9.12
N THR A 245 7.88 5.76 10.06
CA THR A 245 9.32 5.98 9.85
C THR A 245 9.90 4.95 8.89
N GLY A 246 10.60 5.41 7.85
CA GLY A 246 11.23 4.55 6.86
C GLY A 246 12.53 3.91 7.35
N ASP A 247 13.10 3.06 6.50
CA ASP A 247 14.44 2.51 6.73
C ASP A 247 15.52 3.54 6.38
N THR A 248 16.66 3.48 7.06
CA THR A 248 17.82 4.32 6.73
C THR A 248 18.56 3.71 5.57
N TRP A 249 18.62 4.43 4.46
CA TRP A 249 19.41 4.07 3.28
C TRP A 249 20.71 4.89 3.23
N GLY A 250 21.73 4.36 2.57
CA GLY A 250 23.01 5.04 2.44
C GLY A 250 23.67 4.86 1.08
N PHE A 251 24.53 5.79 0.72
CA PHE A 251 25.44 5.65 -0.41
C PHE A 251 26.76 6.37 -0.13
N THR A 252 27.82 5.94 -0.80
CA THR A 252 29.14 6.57 -0.78
C THR A 252 29.45 7.10 -2.17
N THR A 253 29.96 8.32 -2.21
CA THR A 253 30.39 8.95 -3.47
C THR A 253 31.72 8.40 -3.95
N ILE A 254 31.95 8.48 -5.26
CA ILE A 254 33.22 8.09 -5.88
C ILE A 254 34.43 8.71 -5.16
N ALA A 255 35.52 7.96 -5.09
CA ALA A 255 36.78 8.47 -4.57
C ALA A 255 37.39 9.49 -5.55
N PHE A 256 38.08 10.50 -5.00
CA PHE A 256 38.89 11.40 -5.82
C PHE A 256 40.18 10.69 -6.21
N ALA A 257 40.33 10.38 -7.50
CA ALA A 257 41.58 9.87 -8.07
C ALA A 257 42.17 10.93 -9.01
N PRO A 258 43.13 11.75 -8.55
CA PRO A 258 43.78 12.70 -9.44
C PRO A 258 44.54 11.94 -10.54
N PRO A 259 44.62 12.50 -11.76
CA PRO A 259 45.46 11.93 -12.81
C PRO A 259 46.89 11.77 -12.28
N VAL A 260 47.45 10.57 -12.42
CA VAL A 260 48.88 10.37 -12.18
C VAL A 260 49.62 11.21 -13.20
N ALA A 261 50.52 12.09 -12.75
CA ALA A 261 51.38 12.86 -13.64
C ALA A 261 52.19 11.89 -14.49
N THR A 262 51.76 11.68 -15.73
CA THR A 262 52.56 11.01 -16.75
C THR A 262 53.47 12.07 -17.32
N VAL A 263 54.78 11.89 -17.16
CA VAL A 263 55.76 12.74 -17.83
C VAL A 263 55.55 12.52 -19.33
N ALA A 264 54.85 13.45 -19.97
CA ALA A 264 54.68 13.43 -21.41
C ALA A 264 56.05 13.64 -22.07
N GLY A 265 56.56 12.59 -22.70
CA GLY A 265 57.71 12.64 -23.56
C GLY A 265 59.03 12.42 -22.84
N SER A 266 59.84 11.54 -23.41
CA SER A 266 61.29 11.53 -23.28
C SER A 266 61.82 12.94 -23.56
N ALA A 267 62.00 13.75 -22.51
CA ALA A 267 62.59 15.06 -22.65
C ALA A 267 64.03 14.87 -23.12
N SER A 268 64.33 15.38 -24.31
CA SER A 268 65.70 15.71 -24.67
C SER A 268 66.27 16.59 -23.54
N PRO A 269 67.50 16.39 -23.08
CA PRO A 269 67.99 16.84 -21.77
C PRO A 269 68.01 18.38 -21.54
N ASN A 270 67.52 19.19 -22.48
CA ASN A 270 67.56 20.65 -22.45
C ASN A 270 66.20 21.35 -22.65
N MET A 271 65.06 20.68 -22.42
CA MET A 271 63.76 21.38 -22.39
C MET A 271 63.43 21.82 -20.95
N LEU A 272 63.08 23.11 -20.75
CA LEU A 272 62.53 23.59 -19.48
C LEU A 272 61.23 22.81 -19.19
N GLN A 273 61.26 21.88 -18.23
CA GLN A 273 60.04 21.24 -17.75
C GLN A 273 59.35 22.19 -16.79
N ILE A 274 58.21 22.74 -17.19
CA ILE A 274 57.30 23.39 -16.26
C ILE A 274 56.62 22.27 -15.47
N ILE A 275 57.10 22.03 -14.26
CA ILE A 275 56.46 21.12 -13.32
C ILE A 275 55.26 21.87 -12.75
N LYS A 276 54.06 21.31 -12.90
CA LYS A 276 52.85 21.88 -12.31
C LYS A 276 52.37 21.00 -11.15
N ARG A 277 52.09 21.57 -9.97
CA ARG A 277 51.39 20.85 -8.90
C ARG A 277 49.89 21.15 -8.96
N LEU A 278 49.06 20.12 -8.74
CA LEU A 278 47.63 20.31 -8.50
C LEU A 278 47.46 21.01 -7.15
N VAL A 279 46.82 22.18 -7.13
CA VAL A 279 46.62 23.01 -5.94
C VAL A 279 45.22 22.84 -5.37
N ALA A 280 44.22 22.66 -6.24
CA ALA A 280 42.83 22.47 -5.83
C ALA A 280 42.03 21.70 -6.89
N ALA A 281 40.95 21.03 -6.46
CA ALA A 281 39.91 20.46 -7.32
C ALA A 281 38.54 20.65 -6.66
N ALA A 282 37.58 21.20 -7.41
CA ALA A 282 36.22 21.50 -6.95
C ALA A 282 35.32 21.81 -8.15
N TYR A 283 34.02 21.47 -8.07
CA TYR A 283 33.02 21.82 -9.08
C TYR A 283 33.43 21.46 -10.53
N SER A 284 33.98 20.25 -10.73
CA SER A 284 34.47 19.78 -12.03
C SER A 284 35.60 20.64 -12.65
N LYS A 285 36.34 21.38 -11.83
CA LYS A 285 37.51 22.18 -12.23
C LYS A 285 38.75 21.77 -11.46
N PHE A 286 39.92 21.92 -12.11
CA PHE A 286 41.24 21.67 -11.54
C PHE A 286 42.09 22.95 -11.63
N TRP A 287 42.81 23.26 -10.56
CA TRP A 287 43.75 24.38 -10.51
C TRP A 287 45.16 23.88 -10.28
N TYR A 288 46.09 24.36 -11.10
CA TYR A 288 47.50 24.01 -11.05
C TYR A 288 48.35 25.28 -10.87
N GLU A 289 49.45 25.20 -10.15
CA GLU A 289 50.49 26.23 -10.13
C GLU A 289 51.79 25.70 -10.69
N ASP A 290 52.63 26.62 -11.16
CA ASP A 290 54.00 26.33 -11.57
C ASP A 290 54.88 26.16 -10.32
N ILE A 291 55.76 25.16 -10.34
CA ILE A 291 56.77 24.88 -9.29
C ILE A 291 58.12 25.44 -9.72
#